data_AF-A0A918GX14-F1
#
_entry.id   AF-A0A918GX14-F1
#
_cell.length_a   1.000
_cell.length_b   1.000
_cell.length_c   1.000
_cell.angle_alpha   90.00
_cell.angle_beta   90.00
_cell.angle_gamma   90.00
#
_symmetry.space_group_name_H-M   'P 1'
#
loop_
_entity.id
_entity.type
_entity.pdbx_description
1 polymer ?
#
loop_
_entity_poly.entity_id
_entity_poly.type
_entity_poly.pdbx_seq_one_letter_code
_entity_poly.pdbx_strand_id
1 'polypeptide(L)' 'MTAQPSGLVAEAFEAQRDRLRAVAYRVLGSHADAEDVVQEAWMRLVRHGADGSGRDTPLR' A
#
# COMPACT_ATOMS: atom_id res chain seq x y z
N MET A 1 -2.27 -19.06 3.68
CA MET A 1 -0.95 -18.45 3.95
C MET A 1 -0.96 -17.05 3.35
N THR A 2 -1.68 -16.11 3.99
CA THR A 2 -1.64 -14.71 3.57
C THR A 2 -0.40 -14.10 4.16
N ALA A 3 0.59 -13.79 3.31
CA ALA A 3 1.71 -12.94 3.70
C ALA A 3 1.11 -11.61 4.14
N GLN A 4 1.03 -11.41 5.45
CA GLN A 4 0.63 -10.14 6.02
C GLN A 4 1.70 -9.13 5.59
N PRO A 5 1.32 -7.96 5.08
CA PRO A 5 2.31 -6.94 4.77
C PRO A 5 3.11 -6.65 6.03
N SER A 6 4.44 -6.63 5.91
CA SER A 6 5.34 -6.27 7.01
C SER A 6 4.84 -4.96 7.63
N GLY A 7 4.72 -4.88 8.97
CA GLY A 7 4.05 -3.76 9.66
C GLY A 7 4.50 -2.37 9.20
N LEU A 8 5.79 -2.23 8.83
CA LEU A 8 6.37 -1.01 8.26
C LEU A 8 5.71 -0.55 6.95
N VAL A 9 5.31 -1.47 6.07
CA VAL A 9 4.64 -1.16 4.80
C VAL A 9 3.23 -0.64 5.04
N ALA A 10 2.52 -1.24 5.99
CA ALA A 10 1.18 -0.81 6.39
C ALA A 10 1.21 0.58 7.04
N GLU A 11 2.13 0.82 7.97
CA GLU A 11 2.31 2.11 8.62
C GLU A 11 2.67 3.22 7.61
N ALA A 12 3.59 2.93 6.67
CA ALA A 12 3.96 3.89 5.64
C ALA A 12 2.81 4.22 4.68
N PHE A 13 1.99 3.23 4.33
CA PHE A 13 0.83 3.44 3.48
C PHE A 13 -0.25 4.25 4.18
N GLU A 14 -0.58 3.91 5.43
CA GLU A 14 -1.56 4.66 6.22
C GLU A 14 -1.13 6.12 6.41
N ALA A 15 0.16 6.37 6.67
CA ALA A 15 0.71 7.72 6.76
C ALA A 15 0.59 8.54 5.45
N GLN A 16 0.47 7.88 4.29
CA GLN A 16 0.29 8.54 2.98
C GLN A 16 -1.15 8.45 2.45
N ARG A 17 -2.07 7.75 3.12
CA ARG A 17 -3.41 7.44 2.61
C ARG A 17 -4.21 8.69 2.25
N ASP A 18 -4.20 9.71 3.12
CA ASP A 18 -4.89 10.98 2.88
C ASP A 18 -4.31 11.73 1.67
N ARG A 19 -2.98 11.70 1.51
CA ARG A 19 -2.30 12.35 0.38
C ARG A 19 -2.60 11.62 -0.93
N LEU A 20 -2.57 10.29 -0.93
CA LEU A 20 -2.90 9.48 -2.10
C LEU A 20 -4.35 9.69 -2.53
N ARG A 21 -5.28 9.75 -1.56
CA ARG A 21 -6.69 10.07 -1.84
C ARG A 21 -6.85 11.48 -2.42
N ALA A 22 -6.15 12.48 -1.88
CA ALA A 22 -6.21 13.85 -2.41
C ALA A 22 -5.66 13.93 -3.86
N VAL A 23 -4.59 13.20 -4.16
CA VAL A 23 -4.04 13.11 -5.52
C VAL A 23 -5.03 12.41 -6.46
N ALA A 24 -5.59 11.26 -6.06
CA ALA A 24 -6.55 10.52 -6.86
C ALA A 24 -7.83 11.33 -7.10
N TYR A 25 -8.31 12.04 -6.07
CA TYR A 25 -9.46 12.94 -6.19
C TYR A 25 -9.21 14.06 -7.20
N ARG A 26 -8.00 14.65 -7.22
CA ARG A 26 -7.67 15.70 -8.20
C ARG A 26 -7.66 15.17 -9.64
N VAL A 27 -7.32 13.91 -9.85
CA VAL A 27 -7.27 13.28 -11.18
C VAL A 27 -8.67 12.83 -11.64
N LEU A 28 -9.46 12.25 -10.74
CA LEU A 28 -10.74 11.61 -11.07
C LEU A 28 -11.96 12.51 -10.84
N GLY A 29 -11.84 13.53 -9.98
CA GLY A 29 -12.93 14.45 -9.62
C GLY A 29 -14.01 13.86 -8.71
N SER A 30 -13.84 12.62 -8.26
CA SER A 30 -14.83 11.85 -7.49
C SER A 30 -14.19 11.23 -6.26
N HIS A 31 -14.84 11.39 -5.10
CA HIS A 31 -14.33 10.84 -3.84
C HIS A 31 -14.42 9.31 -3.81
N ALA A 32 -15.51 8.74 -4.33
CA ALA A 32 -15.70 7.29 -4.38
C ALA A 32 -14.64 6.62 -5.25
N ASP A 33 -14.38 7.16 -6.45
CA ASP A 33 -13.37 6.62 -7.36
C ASP A 33 -11.95 6.82 -6.80
N ALA A 34 -11.70 7.93 -6.09
CA ALA A 34 -10.44 8.15 -5.42
C ALA A 34 -10.17 7.12 -4.32
N GLU A 35 -11.18 6.77 -3.53
CA GLU A 35 -11.03 5.74 -2.50
C GLU A 35 -10.83 4.36 -3.12
N ASP A 36 -11.58 4.01 -4.16
CA ASP A 36 -11.44 2.74 -4.87
C ASP A 36 -10.03 2.54 -5.45
N VAL A 37 -9.47 3.57 -6.11
CA VAL A 37 -8.11 3.53 -6.64
C VAL A 37 -7.05 3.40 -5.55
N VAL A 38 -7.23 4.07 -4.41
CA VAL A 38 -6.31 3.94 -3.25
C VAL A 38 -6.38 2.53 -2.66
N GLN A 39 -7.58 1.93 -2.58
CA GLN A 39 -7.73 0.54 -2.14
C GLN A 39 -7.07 -0.45 -3.12
N GLU A 40 -7.26 -0.26 -4.42
CA GLU A 40 -6.59 -1.07 -5.45
C GLU A 40 -5.07 -0.96 -5.38
N ALA A 41 -4.54 0.26 -5.16
CA ALA A 41 -3.11 0.48 -4.98
C ALA A 41 -2.58 -0.25 -3.72
N TRP A 42 -3.32 -0.22 -2.61
CA TRP A 42 -2.99 -0.99 -1.41
C TRP A 42 -2.93 -2.49 -1.68
N MET A 43 -3.96 -3.06 -2.33
CA MET A 43 -4.00 -4.48 -2.64
C MET A 43 -2.86 -4.91 -3.57
N ARG A 44 -2.46 -4.06 -4.53
CA ARG A 44 -1.27 -4.29 -5.35
C ARG A 44 0.01 -4.25 -4.51
N LEU A 45 0.14 -3.25 -3.64
CA LEU A 45 1.28 -3.11 -2.75
C LEU A 45 1.42 -4.29 -1.78
N VAL A 46 0.31 -4.84 -1.26
CA VAL A 46 0.35 -6.03 -0.38
C VAL A 46 0.73 -7.29 -1.16
N ARG A 47 0.23 -7.43 -2.40
CA ARG A 47 0.62 -8.54 -3.29
C ARG A 47 2.11 -8.50 -3.64
N HIS A 48 2.68 -7.30 -3.84
CA HIS A 48 4.11 -7.13 -4.07
C HIS A 48 4.91 -7.14 -2.77
N GLY A 49 4.49 -6.53 -1.66
CA GLY A 49 5.24 -6.53 -0.39
C GLY A 49 5.46 -7.91 0.22
N ALA A 50 4.69 -8.92 -0.19
CA ALA A 50 4.92 -10.33 0.10
C ALA A 50 6.18 -10.92 -0.59
N ASP A 51 6.68 -10.27 -1.65
CA ASP A 51 7.90 -10.61 -2.38
C ASP A 51 9.18 -10.03 -1.75
N GLY A 52 9.05 -9.25 -0.66
CA GLY A 52 10.16 -8.70 0.12
C GLY A 52 10.91 -9.69 1.03
N SER A 53 10.51 -10.98 1.05
CA SER A 53 11.17 -12.02 1.84
C SER A 53 12.21 -12.77 1.00
N GLY A 54 13.42 -12.21 0.93
CA GLY A 54 14.59 -12.94 0.45
C GLY A 54 15.95 -12.29 0.69
N ARG A 55 16.05 -11.23 1.50
CA ARG A 55 17.35 -10.62 1.80
C ARG A 55 17.43 -9.96 3.18
N ASP A 56 16.98 -10.67 4.20
CA ASP A 56 17.54 -10.51 5.54
C ASP A 56 17.98 -11.90 6.00
N THR A 57 19.15 -12.32 5.53
CA THR A 57 19.88 -13.44 6.12
C THR A 57 20.70 -12.82 7.24
N PRO A 58 20.30 -12.94 8.52
CA PRO A 58 21.19 -12.54 9.59
C PRO A 58 22.33 -13.56 9.63
N LEU A 59 23.48 -13.17 9.09
CA LEU A 59 24.75 -13.75 9.47
C LEU A 59 25.08 -13.26 10.89
N ARG A 60 24.48 -13.88 11.92
CA ARG A 60 25.07 -14.02 13.26
C ARG A 60 24.32 -14.92 14.21
#